data_AF-A0A142XYR6-F1
#
_entry.id   AF-A0A142XYR6-F1
#
_cell.length_a   1.000
_cell.length_b   1.000
_cell.length_c   1.000
_cell.angle_alpha   90.00
_cell.angle_beta   90.00
_cell.angle_gamma   90.00
#
_symmetry.space_group_name_H-M   'P 1'
#
loop_
_entity.id
_entity.type
_entity.pdbx_description
1 polymer ?
#
loop_
_entity_poly.entity_id
_entity_poly.type
_entity_poly.pdbx_seq_one_letter_code
_entity_poly.pdbx_strand_id
1 'polypeptide(L)'
;MQKYLKNIFVALAVLTPMTGCLDESHPRIEDSKKDTSVSAGVIFMDTPHYYCIPLESIGVDSGKTINSISTSCSCAKGTIVGYKLRGESKQAIRIDFGAANDEKPIELQLKVELFFSDGSTKSLFVSFVHTIPHL
;
A
#
# COMPACT_ATOMS: atom_id res chain seq x y z
N MET A 1 -11.31 -57.50 12.54
CA MET A 1 -9.85 -57.64 12.30
C MET A 1 -9.42 -56.41 11.49
N GLN A 2 -9.03 -55.28 12.09
CA GLN A 2 -7.72 -54.97 12.69
C GLN A 2 -6.52 -55.48 11.87
N LYS A 3 -5.82 -54.57 11.16
CA LYS A 3 -4.39 -54.29 11.35
C LYS A 3 -3.92 -53.05 10.57
N TYR A 4 -3.11 -52.28 11.29
CA TYR A 4 -2.48 -51.00 10.98
C TYR A 4 -1.36 -51.11 9.93
N LEU A 5 -1.15 -50.04 9.14
CA LEU A 5 0.16 -49.60 8.63
C LEU A 5 0.06 -48.08 8.36
N LYS A 6 0.51 -47.26 9.30
CA LYS A 6 1.86 -46.66 9.43
C LYS A 6 2.05 -45.42 8.57
N ASN A 7 1.92 -44.29 9.27
CA ASN A 7 2.34 -42.94 8.95
C ASN A 7 3.68 -42.86 8.22
N ILE A 8 3.70 -42.15 7.10
CA ILE A 8 4.86 -41.37 6.64
C ILE A 8 4.32 -40.00 6.22
N PHE A 9 4.36 -39.04 7.15
CA PHE A 9 4.19 -37.63 6.87
C PHE A 9 5.54 -37.10 6.37
N VAL A 10 5.67 -36.87 5.06
CA VAL A 10 6.72 -36.00 4.52
C VAL A 10 6.09 -34.62 4.37
N ALA A 11 6.24 -33.79 5.39
CA ALA A 11 5.91 -32.38 5.29
C ALA A 11 7.03 -31.70 4.48
N LEU A 12 6.80 -31.53 3.18
CA LEU A 12 7.62 -30.66 2.35
C LEU A 12 7.24 -29.22 2.71
N ALA A 13 8.02 -28.59 3.58
CA ALA A 13 7.90 -27.18 3.90
C ALA A 13 8.33 -26.38 2.67
N VAL A 14 7.36 -25.92 1.88
CA VAL A 14 7.59 -24.96 0.80
C VAL A 14 7.84 -23.61 1.45
N LEU A 15 9.08 -23.13 1.33
CA LEU A 15 9.49 -21.77 1.64
C LEU A 15 8.77 -20.80 0.69
N THR A 16 7.68 -20.19 1.14
CA THR A 16 7.16 -18.98 0.51
C THR A 16 7.88 -17.77 1.11
N PRO A 17 8.46 -16.87 0.30
CA PRO A 17 8.94 -15.60 0.82
C PRO A 17 7.72 -14.76 1.20
N MET A 18 7.43 -14.72 2.50
CA MET A 18 6.52 -13.72 3.05
C MET A 18 7.28 -12.42 3.21
N THR A 19 7.30 -11.60 2.17
CA THR A 19 7.57 -10.17 2.30
C THR A 19 6.33 -9.52 2.92
N GLY A 20 6.21 -9.68 4.24
CA GLY A 20 5.26 -8.93 5.05
C GLY A 20 5.78 -7.50 5.22
N CYS A 21 4.95 -6.52 4.85
CA CYS A 21 5.08 -5.17 5.38
C CYS A 21 4.73 -5.23 6.87
N LEU A 22 5.71 -5.52 7.72
CA LEU A 22 5.62 -5.28 9.16
C LEU A 22 6.54 -4.12 9.47
N ASP A 23 5.95 -2.93 9.60
CA ASP A 23 6.47 -1.93 10.52
C ASP A 23 5.30 -1.18 11.18
N GLU A 24 5.25 -1.24 12.51
CA GLU A 24 4.23 -0.67 13.38
C GLU A 24 4.59 0.77 13.78
N SER A 25 4.67 1.66 12.80
CA SER A 25 4.80 3.10 13.07
C SER A 25 3.69 3.86 12.33
N HIS A 26 2.47 3.81 12.87
CA HIS A 26 1.37 4.65 12.40
C HIS A 26 1.60 6.10 12.87
N PRO A 27 1.83 7.09 11.99
CA PRO A 27 1.71 8.48 12.39
C PRO A 27 0.24 8.78 12.71
N ARG A 28 -0.01 9.26 13.93
CA ARG A 28 -1.32 9.72 14.39
C ARG A 28 -1.68 10.98 13.61
N ILE A 29 -2.68 10.89 12.74
CA ILE A 29 -3.18 12.03 11.95
C ILE A 29 -3.92 12.98 12.91
N GLU A 30 -3.43 14.21 13.05
CA GLU A 30 -4.17 15.29 13.72
C GLU A 30 -5.27 15.81 12.79
N ASP A 31 -6.51 15.80 13.29
CA ASP A 31 -7.69 16.34 12.62
C ASP A 31 -7.58 17.87 12.49
N SER A 32 -7.02 18.32 11.37
CA SER A 32 -7.30 19.66 10.82
C SER A 32 -8.18 19.49 9.59
N LYS A 33 -9.16 20.38 9.43
CA LYS A 33 -10.16 20.39 8.34
C LYS A 33 -9.55 20.79 6.99
N LYS A 34 -8.40 20.23 6.65
CA LYS A 34 -7.43 20.63 5.64
C LYS A 34 -6.79 19.35 5.10
N ASP A 35 -6.86 19.16 3.79
CA ASP A 35 -6.40 17.99 3.01
C ASP A 35 -5.63 16.90 3.77
N THR A 36 -6.19 15.69 3.82
CA THR A 36 -5.54 14.53 4.45
C THR A 36 -4.14 14.34 3.84
N SER A 37 -3.11 14.44 4.67
CA SER A 37 -1.72 14.19 4.27
C SER A 37 -1.16 12.96 4.97
N VAL A 38 -0.42 12.15 4.22
CA VAL A 38 0.26 10.95 4.71
C VAL A 38 1.75 11.12 4.44
N SER A 39 2.57 11.08 5.49
CA SER A 39 4.02 10.94 5.36
C SER A 39 4.35 9.46 5.24
N ALA A 40 4.84 9.05 4.07
CA ALA A 40 5.04 7.64 3.71
C ALA A 40 6.52 7.19 3.78
N GLY A 41 7.40 8.06 4.27
CA GLY A 41 8.81 7.72 4.50
C GLY A 41 9.67 7.76 3.24
N VAL A 42 10.67 6.87 3.17
CA VAL A 42 11.66 6.80 2.10
C VAL A 42 11.34 5.67 1.13
N ILE A 43 11.35 5.95 -0.17
CA ILE A 43 11.25 4.93 -1.23
C ILE A 43 12.59 4.84 -1.97
N PHE A 44 13.08 3.62 -2.16
CA PHE A 44 14.24 3.37 -3.01
C PHE A 44 13.77 3.32 -4.48
N MET A 45 14.58 3.73 -5.44
CA MET A 45 14.16 3.84 -6.86
C MET A 45 14.83 2.83 -7.79
N ASP A 46 15.77 2.05 -7.26
CA ASP A 46 16.53 1.04 -8.00
C ASP A 46 15.75 -0.26 -8.24
N THR A 47 14.62 -0.46 -7.55
CA THR A 47 13.72 -1.58 -7.81
C THR A 47 12.26 -1.12 -7.92
N PRO A 48 11.36 -1.90 -8.54
CA PRO A 48 9.93 -1.59 -8.49
C PRO A 48 9.42 -1.67 -7.04
N HIS A 49 8.94 -0.54 -6.52
CA HIS A 49 8.36 -0.46 -5.18
C HIS A 49 6.90 -0.07 -5.24
N TYR A 50 6.17 -0.50 -4.22
CA TYR A 50 4.80 -0.08 -3.99
C TYR A 50 4.63 0.37 -2.54
N TYR A 51 3.70 1.29 -2.33
CA TYR A 51 3.26 1.71 -1.02
C TYR A 51 1.75 1.48 -0.88
N CYS A 52 1.32 0.87 0.23
CA CYS A 52 -0.07 0.54 0.47
C CYS A 52 -0.65 1.42 1.59
N ILE A 53 -1.77 2.07 1.32
CA ILE A 53 -2.48 2.94 2.28
C ILE A 53 -3.87 2.34 2.55
N PRO A 54 -4.14 1.82 3.75
CA PRO A 54 -5.47 1.35 4.13
C PRO A 54 -6.53 2.43 3.91
N LEU A 55 -7.67 2.09 3.31
CA LEU A 55 -8.75 3.06 3.09
C LEU A 55 -9.31 3.61 4.41
N GLU A 56 -9.37 2.78 5.44
CA GLU A 56 -9.83 3.18 6.78
C GLU A 56 -8.90 4.23 7.42
N SER A 57 -7.59 4.20 7.16
CA SER A 57 -6.64 5.16 7.75
C SER A 57 -6.78 6.56 7.17
N ILE A 58 -7.41 6.70 6.00
CA ILE A 58 -7.72 7.98 5.37
C ILE A 58 -9.20 8.33 5.51
N GLY A 59 -9.95 7.63 6.38
CA GLY A 59 -11.37 7.88 6.63
C GLY A 59 -12.25 7.64 5.39
N VAL A 60 -11.96 6.59 4.63
CA VAL A 60 -12.86 6.08 3.58
C VAL A 60 -13.61 4.88 4.15
N ASP A 61 -14.92 5.03 4.27
CA ASP A 61 -15.80 3.99 4.80
C ASP A 61 -15.80 2.76 3.88
N SER A 62 -15.85 1.57 4.49
CA SER A 62 -15.86 0.27 3.79
C SER A 62 -17.09 0.06 2.88
N GLY A 63 -18.12 0.90 2.99
CA GLY A 63 -19.32 0.85 2.15
C GLY A 63 -19.25 1.69 0.87
N LYS A 64 -18.24 2.56 0.72
CA LYS A 64 -18.12 3.41 -0.47
C LYS A 64 -17.44 2.66 -1.61
N THR A 65 -18.07 2.68 -2.78
CA THR A 65 -17.49 2.09 -4.00
C THR A 65 -16.63 3.13 -4.71
N ILE A 66 -15.36 2.78 -4.95
CA ILE A 66 -14.39 3.60 -5.68
C ILE A 66 -14.45 3.21 -7.15
N ASN A 67 -14.75 4.16 -8.03
CA ASN A 67 -14.80 3.97 -9.47
C ASN A 67 -13.41 4.05 -10.09
N SER A 68 -12.61 5.03 -9.69
CA SER A 68 -11.29 5.27 -10.24
C SER A 68 -10.36 5.96 -9.25
N ILE A 69 -9.06 5.87 -9.55
CA ILE A 69 -8.00 6.58 -8.86
C ILE A 69 -7.20 7.37 -9.90
N SER A 70 -6.81 8.59 -9.55
CA SER A 70 -5.82 9.38 -10.30
C SER A 70 -4.65 9.76 -9.40
N THR A 71 -3.48 9.93 -10.01
CA THR A 71 -2.25 10.37 -9.37
C THR A 71 -1.71 11.60 -10.10
N SER A 72 -1.14 12.57 -9.36
CA SER A 72 -0.59 13.79 -9.98
C SER A 72 0.73 13.58 -10.71
N CYS A 73 1.42 12.46 -10.49
CA CYS A 73 2.67 12.11 -11.17
C CYS A 73 2.46 10.95 -12.14
N SER A 74 3.00 11.07 -13.35
CA SER A 74 3.09 9.95 -14.30
C SER A 74 4.01 8.82 -13.83
N CYS A 75 4.93 9.13 -12.91
CA CYS A 75 5.83 8.18 -12.26
C CYS A 75 5.14 7.24 -11.27
N ALA A 76 3.90 7.54 -10.88
CA ALA A 76 3.15 6.80 -9.87
C ALA A 76 1.80 6.35 -10.43
N LYS A 77 1.41 5.11 -10.16
CA LYS A 77 0.11 4.56 -10.56
C LYS A 77 -0.66 4.06 -9.34
N GLY A 78 -1.85 4.61 -9.13
CA GLY A 78 -2.75 4.18 -8.06
C GLY A 78 -3.68 3.05 -8.49
N THR A 79 -3.86 2.04 -7.64
CA THR A 79 -4.85 0.97 -7.79
C THR A 79 -5.53 0.64 -6.46
N ILE A 80 -6.76 0.11 -6.48
CA ILE A 80 -7.39 -0.45 -5.28
C ILE A 80 -7.05 -1.92 -5.18
N VAL A 81 -6.59 -2.34 -3.99
CA VAL A 81 -6.29 -3.73 -3.69
C VAL A 81 -7.08 -4.20 -2.47
N GLY A 82 -7.49 -5.46 -2.49
CA GLY A 82 -8.08 -6.13 -1.34
C GLY A 82 -7.01 -6.86 -0.52
N TYR A 83 -7.14 -6.84 0.81
CA TYR A 83 -6.30 -7.62 1.71
C TYR A 83 -7.11 -8.18 2.88
N LYS A 84 -6.54 -9.12 3.63
CA LYS A 84 -7.16 -9.68 4.84
C LYS A 84 -6.35 -9.30 6.06
N LEU A 85 -7.01 -8.77 7.07
CA LEU A 85 -6.41 -8.45 8.37
C LEU A 85 -7.30 -9.02 9.46
N ARG A 86 -6.74 -9.90 10.31
CA ARG A 86 -7.48 -10.56 11.41
C ARG A 86 -8.78 -11.26 10.96
N GLY A 87 -8.80 -11.80 9.74
CA GLY A 87 -9.95 -12.48 9.17
C GLY A 87 -10.97 -11.56 8.47
N GLU A 88 -10.82 -10.24 8.59
CA GLU A 88 -11.68 -9.27 7.91
C GLU A 88 -11.12 -8.91 6.52
N SER A 89 -12.01 -8.84 5.53
CA SER A 89 -11.67 -8.30 4.21
C SER A 89 -11.62 -6.78 4.27
N LYS A 90 -10.49 -6.21 3.85
CA LYS A 90 -10.20 -4.77 3.86
C LYS A 90 -9.72 -4.32 2.49
N GLN A 91 -9.68 -3.01 2.28
CA GLN A 91 -9.21 -2.39 1.04
C GLN A 91 -8.13 -1.35 1.32
N ALA A 92 -7.18 -1.24 0.40
CA ALA A 92 -6.11 -0.25 0.43
C ALA A 92 -5.90 0.35 -0.96
N ILE A 93 -5.33 1.55 -0.99
CA ILE A 93 -4.73 2.13 -2.17
C ILE A 93 -3.32 1.55 -2.28
N ARG A 94 -3.00 0.90 -3.39
CA ARG A 94 -1.64 0.55 -3.76
C ARG A 94 -1.13 1.61 -4.74
N ILE A 95 -0.03 2.24 -4.40
CA ILE A 95 0.68 3.21 -5.24
C ILE A 95 1.93 2.52 -5.74
N ASP A 96 1.97 2.20 -7.03
CA ASP A 96 3.14 1.64 -7.70
C ASP A 96 4.01 2.77 -8.25
N PHE A 97 5.32 2.71 -7.97
CA PHE A 97 6.30 3.64 -8.53
C PHE A 97 7.05 2.98 -9.68
N GLY A 98 7.15 3.68 -10.80
CA GLY A 98 8.07 3.30 -11.86
C GLY A 98 9.51 3.50 -11.42
N ALA A 99 10.44 2.74 -12.02
CA ALA A 99 11.85 3.05 -11.89
C ALA A 99 12.11 4.45 -12.47
N ALA A 100 12.75 5.31 -11.70
CA ALA A 100 13.23 6.61 -12.16
C ALA A 100 14.74 6.65 -11.96
N ASN A 101 15.42 7.32 -12.89
CA ASN A 101 16.87 7.42 -12.92
C ASN A 101 17.37 8.67 -12.16
N ASP A 102 16.60 9.16 -11.20
CA ASP A 102 16.96 10.36 -10.46
C ASP A 102 18.04 10.01 -9.43
N GLU A 103 19.29 10.42 -9.71
CA GLU A 103 20.46 10.11 -8.89
C GLU A 103 20.49 10.81 -7.52
N LYS A 104 19.58 11.76 -7.28
CA LYS A 104 19.57 12.58 -6.07
C LYS A 104 18.27 12.37 -5.29
N PRO A 105 18.32 12.42 -3.94
CA PRO A 105 17.11 12.46 -3.14
C PRO A 105 16.33 13.76 -3.37
N ILE A 106 15.09 13.64 -3.83
CA ILE A 106 14.06 14.68 -3.97
C ILE A 106 12.85 14.31 -3.11
N GLU A 107 12.22 15.32 -2.54
CA GLU A 107 10.92 15.16 -1.91
C GLU A 107 9.84 15.05 -3.00
N LEU A 108 9.11 13.94 -3.00
CA LEU A 108 8.00 13.69 -3.90
C LEU A 108 6.68 13.86 -3.14
N GLN A 109 5.94 14.93 -3.45
CA GLN A 109 4.58 15.11 -2.98
C GLN A 109 3.59 14.65 -4.05
N LEU A 110 2.92 13.53 -3.78
CA LEU A 110 1.97 12.91 -4.68
C LEU A 110 0.53 13.23 -4.26
N LYS A 111 -0.25 13.87 -5.11
CA LYS A 111 -1.70 13.98 -4.92
C LYS A 111 -2.37 12.73 -5.49
N VAL A 112 -3.16 12.06 -4.67
CA VAL A 112 -3.99 10.92 -5.03
C VAL A 112 -5.46 11.34 -4.93
N GLU A 113 -6.20 11.13 -6.00
CA GLU A 113 -7.63 11.46 -6.08
C GLU A 113 -8.45 10.18 -6.23
N LEU A 114 -9.40 9.99 -5.32
CA LEU A 114 -10.38 8.91 -5.36
C LEU A 114 -11.70 9.45 -5.88
N PHE A 115 -12.24 8.81 -6.91
CA PHE A 115 -13.55 9.13 -7.46
C PHE A 115 -14.54 8.03 -7.06
N PHE A 116 -15.60 8.41 -6.36
CA PHE A 116 -16.58 7.47 -5.84
C PHE A 116 -17.79 7.35 -6.76
N SER A 117 -18.53 6.25 -6.65
CA SER A 117 -19.74 6.00 -7.44
C SER A 117 -20.88 6.99 -7.16
N ASP A 118 -20.87 7.65 -6.01
CA ASP A 118 -21.83 8.72 -5.66
C ASP A 118 -21.46 10.08 -6.29
N GLY A 119 -20.41 10.15 -7.09
CA GLY A 119 -19.89 11.36 -7.72
C GLY A 119 -19.03 12.22 -6.79
N SER A 120 -18.89 11.85 -5.51
CA SER A 120 -17.97 12.53 -4.61
C SER A 120 -16.51 12.23 -4.97
N THR A 121 -15.62 13.13 -4.56
CA THR A 121 -14.17 12.98 -4.75
C THR A 121 -13.48 13.19 -3.42
N LYS A 122 -12.42 12.42 -3.16
CA LYS A 122 -11.53 12.62 -2.01
C LYS A 122 -10.09 12.74 -2.47
N SER A 123 -9.42 13.78 -2.02
CA SER A 123 -8.01 14.01 -2.27
C SER A 123 -7.18 13.64 -1.05
N LEU A 124 -6.01 13.06 -1.31
CA LEU A 124 -4.99 12.69 -0.33
C LEU A 124 -3.65 13.19 -0.88
N PHE A 125 -2.84 13.83 -0.04
CA PHE A 125 -1.44 14.11 -0.38
C PHE A 125 -0.55 13.09 0.31
N VAL A 126 0.33 12.45 -0.44
CA VAL A 126 1.29 11.48 0.09
C VAL A 126 2.69 11.99 -0.19
N SER A 127 3.45 12.25 0.88
CA SER A 127 4.84 12.71 0.77
C SER A 127 5.79 11.52 0.92
N PHE A 128 6.71 11.41 -0.02
CA PHE A 128 7.79 10.43 -0.04
C PHE A 128 9.12 11.17 -0.18
N VAL A 129 10.18 10.61 0.40
CA VAL A 129 11.55 10.95 0.01
C VAL A 129 12.01 9.84 -0.92
N HIS A 130 12.26 10.13 -2.19
CA HIS A 130 12.85 9.13 -3.07
C HIS A 130 14.38 9.15 -2.92
N THR A 131 15.05 8.01 -3.09
CA THR A 131 16.52 7.93 -3.07
C THR A 131 17.01 6.70 -3.83
N ILE A 132 18.27 6.71 -4.26
CA ILE A 132 18.97 5.49 -4.68
C ILE A 132 19.75 4.97 -3.48
N PRO A 133 19.79 3.65 -3.18
CA PRO A 133 20.72 3.14 -2.20
C PRO A 133 22.14 3.42 -2.68
N HIS A 134 22.87 4.29 -1.98
CA HIS A 134 24.29 4.50 -2.25
C HIS A 134 25.03 3.17 -2.01
N LEU A 135 25.68 2.66 -3.06
CA LEU A 135 26.68 1.59 -3.00
C LEU A 135 27.88 2.03 -2.12
#